data_AF-A0A1J9QYW3-F1
#
_entry.id   AF-A0A1J9QYW3-F1
#
_cell.length_a   1.000
_cell.length_b   1.000
_cell.length_c   1.000
_cell.angle_alpha   90.00
_cell.angle_beta   90.00
_cell.angle_gamma   90.00
#
_symmetry.space_group_name_H-M   'P 1'
#
loop_
_entity.id
_entity.type
_entity.pdbx_description
1 polymer ?
#
loop_
_entity_poly.entity_id
_entity_poly.type
_entity_poly.pdbx_seq_one_letter_code
_entity_poly.pdbx_strand_id
1 'polypeptide(L)'
;MPLLTPAADATASPSALAQQLQRDAAASGASSFAAVYASHVVVQDGADGGQLKRSWCGDCVAAEPMVERKFGGSSSDDGDGGKKCWVVWVGDKDEWRTPENVWRKAPFGITHLPTLVKVTPEGKWEKLVEGDVYNQKKLDAFVGF
;
A
#
# COMPACT_ATOMS: atom_id res chain seq x y z
N MET A 1 13.19 11.78 -5.02
CA MET A 1 12.23 12.18 -3.97
C MET A 1 11.09 11.18 -4.04
N PRO A 2 10.69 10.52 -2.95
CA PRO A 2 9.55 9.61 -3.01
C PRO A 2 8.31 10.46 -3.32
N LEU A 3 7.64 10.13 -4.43
CA LEU A 3 6.49 10.87 -4.99
C LEU A 3 5.16 10.41 -4.38
N LEU A 4 5.22 9.38 -3.54
CA LEU A 4 4.10 9.03 -2.69
C LEU A 4 4.09 10.03 -1.54
N THR A 5 3.00 10.80 -1.44
CA THR A 5 2.68 11.49 -0.19
C THR A 5 2.89 10.47 0.92
N PRO A 6 3.71 10.75 1.96
CA PRO A 6 3.68 9.90 3.13
C PRO A 6 2.22 9.89 3.56
N ALA A 7 1.58 8.72 3.44
CA ALA A 7 0.26 8.51 4.00
C ALA A 7 0.39 9.04 5.41
N ALA A 8 -0.42 10.06 5.74
CA ALA A 8 -0.39 10.71 7.02
C ALA A 8 -0.14 9.66 8.09
N ASP A 9 1.01 9.76 8.77
CA ASP A 9 1.34 8.91 9.90
C ASP A 9 0.06 8.82 10.75
N ALA A 10 -0.44 7.61 10.96
CA ALA A 10 -1.66 7.29 11.70
C ALA A 10 -3.00 7.28 10.93
N THR A 11 -3.22 6.24 10.12
CA THR A 11 -4.37 5.39 10.47
C THR A 11 -3.89 4.38 11.51
N ALA A 12 -4.09 4.68 12.79
CA ALA A 12 -3.56 3.91 13.91
C ALA A 12 -4.12 2.47 14.01
N SER A 13 -5.10 2.10 13.17
CA SER A 13 -5.66 0.76 13.14
C SER A 13 -6.23 0.37 11.76
N PRO A 14 -6.34 -0.95 11.48
CA PRO A 14 -7.00 -1.46 10.28
C PRO A 14 -8.42 -0.93 10.07
N SER A 15 -9.22 -0.81 11.14
CA SER A 15 -10.60 -0.33 11.05
C SER A 15 -10.67 1.15 10.65
N ALA A 16 -9.78 1.99 11.17
CA ALA A 16 -9.71 3.41 10.81
C ALA A 16 -9.34 3.58 9.33
N LEU A 17 -8.37 2.79 8.84
CA LEU A 17 -8.01 2.79 7.43
C LEU A 17 -9.19 2.33 6.55
N ALA A 18 -9.90 1.27 6.94
CA ALA A 18 -11.03 0.78 6.17
C ALA A 18 -12.14 1.83 6.03
N GLN A 19 -12.46 2.53 7.12
CA GLN A 19 -13.40 3.66 7.11
C GLN A 19 -12.89 4.80 6.22
N GLN A 20 -11.60 5.12 6.27
CA GLN A 20 -11.01 6.15 5.43
C GLN A 20 -11.13 5.81 3.94
N LEU A 21 -10.74 4.59 3.55
CA LEU A 21 -10.83 4.13 2.17
C LEU A 21 -12.27 4.18 1.65
N GLN A 22 -13.25 3.75 2.45
CA GLN A 22 -14.66 3.84 2.09
C GLN A 22 -15.14 5.28 1.91
N ARG A 23 -14.76 6.18 2.83
CA ARG A 23 -15.08 7.61 2.72
C ARG A 23 -14.48 8.21 1.46
N ASP A 24 -13.22 7.92 1.18
CA ASP A 24 -12.52 8.43 0.00
C ASP A 24 -13.17 7.93 -1.29
N ALA A 25 -13.54 6.64 -1.34
CA ALA A 25 -14.19 6.06 -2.51
C ALA A 25 -15.59 6.64 -2.74
N ALA A 26 -16.39 6.77 -1.67
CA ALA A 26 -17.72 7.34 -1.75
C ALA A 26 -17.69 8.84 -2.13
N ALA A 27 -16.76 9.61 -1.57
CA ALA A 27 -16.66 11.05 -1.82
C ALA A 27 -16.14 11.37 -3.23
N SER A 28 -15.25 10.54 -3.77
CA SER A 28 -14.66 10.76 -5.10
C SER A 28 -15.47 10.14 -6.24
N GLY A 29 -16.35 9.17 -5.97
CA GLY A 29 -16.97 8.35 -7.02
C GLY A 29 -15.98 7.45 -7.75
N ALA A 30 -14.74 7.32 -7.25
CA ALA A 30 -13.70 6.44 -7.77
C ALA A 30 -13.28 5.41 -6.71
N SER A 31 -12.57 4.36 -7.12
CA SER A 31 -12.03 3.40 -6.14
C SER A 31 -10.90 4.02 -5.31
N SER A 32 -10.80 3.63 -4.04
CA SER A 32 -9.69 3.97 -3.15
C SER A 32 -8.83 2.74 -2.85
N PHE A 33 -7.53 2.94 -2.63
CA PHE A 33 -6.55 1.86 -2.58
C PHE A 33 -5.64 1.94 -1.35
N ALA A 34 -5.17 0.79 -0.87
CA ALA A 34 -4.09 0.71 0.11
C ALA A 34 -3.09 -0.38 -0.26
N ALA A 35 -1.81 -0.03 -0.37
CA ALA A 35 -0.71 -0.96 -0.53
C ALA A 35 -0.15 -1.34 0.84
N VAL A 36 -0.26 -2.62 1.17
CA VAL A 36 0.17 -3.21 2.43
C VAL A 36 1.50 -3.91 2.22
N TYR A 37 2.55 -3.39 2.88
CA TYR A 37 3.93 -3.81 2.74
C TYR A 37 4.56 -4.21 4.07
N ALA A 38 5.62 -5.00 3.95
CA ALA A 38 6.60 -5.22 5.00
C ALA A 38 7.43 -3.95 5.25
N SER A 39 7.67 -3.60 6.51
CA SER A 39 8.51 -2.45 6.86
C SER A 39 9.91 -2.53 6.26
N HIS A 40 10.55 -1.37 6.13
CA HIS A 40 11.93 -1.30 5.69
C HIS A 40 12.93 -1.58 6.82
N VAL A 41 14.02 -2.25 6.47
CA VAL A 41 15.20 -2.44 7.31
C VAL A 41 16.39 -1.71 6.70
N VAL A 42 17.34 -1.30 7.54
CA VAL A 42 18.61 -0.75 7.07
C VAL A 42 19.40 -1.88 6.42
N VAL A 43 19.80 -1.69 5.16
CA VAL A 43 20.60 -2.65 4.39
C VAL A 43 22.02 -2.18 4.17
N GLN A 44 22.29 -0.87 4.31
CA GLN A 44 23.63 -0.31 4.17
C GLN A 44 23.70 1.06 4.86
N ASP A 45 24.78 1.31 5.60
CA ASP A 45 25.14 2.64 6.08
C ASP A 45 25.92 3.40 4.99
N GLY A 46 25.54 4.66 4.78
CA GLY A 46 26.20 5.59 3.87
C GLY A 46 27.45 6.21 4.52
N ALA A 47 28.45 6.53 3.70
CA ALA A 47 29.66 7.20 4.16
C ALA A 47 29.38 8.59 4.76
N ASP A 48 28.27 9.21 4.39
CA ASP A 48 27.74 10.48 4.89
C ASP A 48 26.86 10.35 6.14
N GLY A 49 26.71 9.14 6.69
CA GLY A 49 25.82 8.86 7.82
C GLY A 49 24.35 8.64 7.41
N GLY A 50 24.05 8.64 6.12
CA GLY A 50 22.76 8.19 5.59
C GLY A 50 22.53 6.68 5.76
N GLN A 51 21.30 6.22 5.61
CA GLN A 51 20.98 4.79 5.63
C GLN A 51 20.16 4.41 4.41
N LEU A 52 20.62 3.40 3.67
CA LEU A 52 19.82 2.76 2.65
C LEU A 52 18.86 1.80 3.34
N LYS A 53 17.57 2.00 3.11
CA LYS A 53 16.50 1.18 3.66
C LYS A 53 15.79 0.43 2.55
N ARG A 54 15.41 -0.81 2.82
CA ARG A 54 14.68 -1.67 1.87
C ARG A 54 13.75 -2.60 2.64
N SER A 55 12.61 -2.97 2.05
CA SER A 55 11.73 -3.95 2.67
C SER A 55 12.47 -5.26 2.97
N TRP A 56 12.19 -5.85 4.14
CA TRP A 56 12.72 -7.17 4.50
C TRP A 56 12.07 -8.31 3.68
N CYS A 57 10.99 -8.01 2.94
CA CYS A 57 10.27 -8.95 2.10
C CYS A 57 10.65 -8.76 0.62
N GLY A 58 11.19 -9.81 -0.02
CA GLY A 58 11.60 -9.76 -1.43
C GLY A 58 10.48 -9.37 -2.40
N ASP A 59 9.25 -9.86 -2.18
CA ASP A 59 8.11 -9.50 -3.02
C ASP A 59 7.69 -8.03 -2.84
N CYS A 60 7.84 -7.47 -1.63
CA CYS A 60 7.58 -6.04 -1.41
C CYS A 60 8.61 -5.18 -2.16
N VAL A 61 9.89 -5.59 -2.16
CA VAL A 61 10.94 -4.93 -2.95
C VAL A 61 10.61 -4.91 -4.44
N ALA A 62 10.00 -5.98 -4.97
CA ALA A 62 9.58 -6.04 -6.38
C ALA A 62 8.33 -5.18 -6.67
N ALA A 63 7.38 -5.12 -5.73
CA ALA A 63 6.11 -4.43 -5.92
C ALA A 63 6.15 -2.93 -5.70
N GLU A 64 6.92 -2.44 -4.72
CA GLU A 64 7.03 -1.02 -4.40
C GLU A 64 7.22 -0.11 -5.64
N PRO A 65 8.20 -0.34 -6.53
CA PRO A 65 8.39 0.50 -7.71
C PRO A 65 7.25 0.39 -8.75
N MET A 66 6.55 -0.75 -8.80
CA MET A 66 5.43 -0.96 -9.72
C MET A 66 4.20 -0.17 -9.25
N VAL A 67 3.90 -0.24 -7.96
CA VAL A 67 2.81 0.48 -7.31
C VAL A 67 3.11 1.98 -7.27
N GLU A 68 4.34 2.39 -6.95
CA GLU A 68 4.73 3.81 -7.01
C GLU A 68 4.60 4.37 -8.42
N ARG A 69 5.03 3.64 -9.46
CA ARG A 69 4.79 4.07 -10.85
C ARG A 69 3.29 4.19 -11.16
N LYS A 70 2.47 3.30 -10.59
CA LYS A 70 1.05 3.23 -10.88
C LYS A 70 0.24 4.36 -10.25
N PHE A 71 0.64 4.81 -9.06
CA PHE A 71 -0.09 5.80 -8.26
C PHE A 71 0.65 7.13 -8.11
N GLY A 72 1.98 7.15 -8.22
CA GLY A 72 2.85 8.33 -8.09
C GLY A 72 3.17 9.05 -9.41
N GLY A 73 2.61 8.57 -10.54
CA GLY A 73 2.74 9.22 -11.85
C GLY A 73 1.83 10.44 -12.06
N SER A 74 0.88 10.70 -11.16
CA SER A 74 0.10 11.94 -11.12
C SER A 74 0.71 12.85 -10.06
N SER A 75 1.47 13.86 -10.49
CA SER A 75 1.90 14.95 -9.63
C SER A 75 0.71 15.51 -8.88
N SER A 76 0.79 15.44 -7.56
CA SER A 76 -0.20 15.89 -6.56
C SER A 76 -0.39 17.42 -6.52
N ASP A 77 -0.25 18.11 -7.65
CA ASP A 77 -0.41 19.57 -7.78
C ASP A 77 -1.45 19.97 -8.84
N ASP A 78 -1.76 19.08 -9.80
CA ASP A 78 -2.89 19.29 -10.70
C ASP A 78 -4.11 18.63 -10.06
N GLY A 79 -5.20 19.38 -9.89
CA GLY A 79 -6.50 18.92 -9.36
C GLY A 79 -7.20 17.86 -10.21
N ASP A 80 -6.45 16.97 -10.86
CA ASP A 80 -6.90 15.81 -11.59
C ASP A 80 -7.22 14.68 -10.60
N GLY A 81 -8.29 13.94 -10.87
CA GLY A 81 -8.82 12.87 -10.02
C GLY A 81 -7.95 11.62 -9.92
N GLY A 82 -6.64 11.79 -9.69
CA GLY A 82 -5.66 10.72 -9.52
C GLY A 82 -6.07 9.76 -8.41
N LYS A 83 -6.02 8.46 -8.70
CA LYS A 83 -6.37 7.40 -7.75
C LYS A 83 -5.41 7.46 -6.57
N LYS A 84 -5.93 7.72 -5.37
CA LYS A 84 -5.14 7.74 -4.13
C LYS A 84 -4.81 6.31 -3.70
N CYS A 85 -3.55 6.09 -3.32
CA CYS A 85 -3.10 4.84 -2.71
C CYS A 85 -2.42 5.12 -1.37
N TRP A 86 -3.00 4.59 -0.30
CA TRP A 86 -2.42 4.63 1.03
C TRP A 86 -1.29 3.61 1.15
N VAL A 87 -0.21 3.96 1.84
CA VAL A 87 0.88 3.02 2.14
C VAL A 87 0.73 2.55 3.59
N VAL A 88 0.77 1.24 3.80
CA VAL A 88 0.67 0.60 5.10
C VAL A 88 1.90 -0.25 5.34
N TRP A 89 2.55 -0.05 6.48
CA TRP A 89 3.65 -0.87 6.95
C TRP A 89 3.16 -1.79 8.06
N VAL A 90 3.29 -3.10 7.87
CA VAL A 90 2.75 -4.10 8.82
C VAL A 90 3.68 -4.43 9.98
N GLY A 91 4.84 -3.78 10.04
CA GLY A 91 5.86 -4.03 11.05
C GLY A 91 7.07 -4.81 10.52
N ASP A 92 7.94 -5.17 11.46
CA ASP A 92 9.08 -6.03 11.18
C ASP A 92 8.65 -7.48 10.88
N LYS A 93 9.63 -8.30 10.52
CA LYS A 93 9.43 -9.67 10.08
C LYS A 93 8.81 -10.55 11.18
N ASP A 94 9.17 -10.34 12.44
CA ASP A 94 8.69 -11.16 13.55
C ASP A 94 7.28 -10.72 13.96
N GLU A 95 7.02 -9.40 14.00
CA GLU A 95 5.68 -8.85 14.21
C GLU A 95 4.68 -9.35 13.15
N TRP A 96 5.07 -9.35 11.87
CA TRP A 96 4.22 -9.84 10.78
C TRP A 96 3.93 -11.33 10.86
N ARG A 97 4.89 -12.14 11.33
CA ARG A 97 4.74 -13.59 11.42
C ARG A 97 3.81 -14.01 12.54
N THR A 98 3.57 -13.14 13.53
CA THR A 98 2.58 -13.42 14.57
C THR A 98 1.18 -13.50 13.95
N PRO A 99 0.34 -14.48 14.35
CA PRO A 99 -1.07 -14.49 13.97
C PRO A 99 -1.86 -13.34 14.60
N GLU A 100 -1.31 -12.72 15.65
CA GLU A 100 -1.92 -11.62 16.37
C GLU A 100 -1.78 -10.26 15.68
N ASN A 101 -0.95 -10.17 14.64
CA ASN A 101 -0.78 -8.96 13.85
C ASN A 101 -2.14 -8.42 13.38
N VAL A 102 -2.42 -7.15 13.70
CA VAL A 102 -3.73 -6.54 13.47
C VAL A 102 -4.16 -6.55 12.00
N TRP A 103 -3.20 -6.51 11.07
CA TRP A 103 -3.47 -6.52 9.63
C TRP A 103 -3.90 -7.89 9.10
N ARG A 104 -3.59 -8.98 9.83
CA ARG A 104 -4.07 -10.34 9.52
C ARG A 104 -5.52 -10.57 9.92
N LYS A 105 -6.08 -9.66 10.73
CA LYS A 105 -7.45 -9.74 11.25
C LYS A 105 -8.41 -8.91 10.40
N ALA A 106 -9.69 -8.99 10.72
CA ALA A 106 -10.69 -8.08 10.16
C ALA A 106 -10.28 -6.61 10.38
N PRO A 107 -10.61 -5.70 9.43
CA PRO A 107 -11.46 -5.92 8.27
C PRO A 107 -10.73 -6.45 7.02
N PHE A 108 -9.40 -6.41 6.97
CA PHE A 108 -8.67 -6.72 5.73
C PHE A 108 -8.30 -8.19 5.56
N GLY A 109 -7.97 -8.89 6.65
CA GLY A 109 -7.55 -10.29 6.61
C GLY A 109 -6.37 -10.51 5.67
N ILE A 110 -5.29 -9.74 5.84
CA ILE A 110 -4.12 -9.84 4.98
C ILE A 110 -3.38 -11.14 5.29
N THR A 111 -3.27 -12.01 4.31
CA THR A 111 -2.63 -13.33 4.46
C THR A 111 -1.16 -13.30 4.00
N HIS A 112 -0.86 -12.50 2.98
CA HIS A 112 0.45 -12.41 2.35
C HIS A 112 0.86 -10.96 2.03
N LEU A 113 2.15 -10.73 1.85
CA LEU A 113 2.72 -9.43 1.48
C LEU A 113 3.47 -9.55 0.16
N PRO A 114 3.44 -8.52 -0.70
CA PRO A 114 2.58 -7.34 -0.62
C PRO A 114 1.10 -7.69 -0.85
N THR A 115 0.20 -6.85 -0.38
CA THR A 115 -1.22 -6.90 -0.79
C THR A 115 -1.70 -5.51 -1.14
N LEU A 116 -2.29 -5.35 -2.33
CA LEU A 116 -2.99 -4.14 -2.73
C LEU A 116 -4.50 -4.32 -2.49
N VAL A 117 -5.05 -3.54 -1.58
CA VAL A 117 -6.48 -3.49 -1.25
C VAL A 117 -7.14 -2.42 -2.09
N LYS A 118 -8.35 -2.70 -2.57
CA LYS A 118 -9.22 -1.78 -3.30
C LYS A 118 -10.60 -1.78 -2.67
N VAL A 119 -11.21 -0.60 -2.56
CA VAL A 119 -12.65 -0.46 -2.31
C VAL A 119 -13.29 0.42 -3.39
N THR A 120 -14.40 -0.04 -3.95
CA THR A 120 -15.17 0.72 -4.96
C THR A 120 -16.11 1.73 -4.29
N PRO A 121 -16.66 2.71 -5.02
CA PRO A 121 -17.65 3.64 -4.48
C PRO A 121 -18.89 2.96 -3.89
N GLU A 122 -19.26 1.79 -4.42
CA GLU A 122 -20.37 0.97 -3.94
C GLU A 122 -20.01 0.16 -2.68
N GLY A 123 -18.78 0.30 -2.17
CA GLY A 123 -18.29 -0.40 -0.99
C GLY A 123 -17.83 -1.83 -1.24
N LYS A 124 -17.63 -2.24 -2.50
CA LYS A 124 -17.08 -3.57 -2.82
C LYS A 124 -15.59 -3.61 -2.55
N TRP A 125 -15.14 -4.62 -1.80
CA TRP A 125 -13.73 -4.82 -1.46
C TRP A 125 -13.07 -5.89 -2.34
N GLU A 126 -11.86 -5.61 -2.81
CA GLU A 126 -11.06 -6.50 -3.64
C GLU A 126 -9.58 -6.47 -3.17
N LYS A 127 -8.84 -7.54 -3.43
CA LYS A 127 -7.41 -7.66 -3.08
C LYS A 127 -6.60 -8.23 -4.24
N LEU A 128 -5.40 -7.70 -4.44
CA LEU A 128 -4.36 -8.23 -5.32
C LEU A 128 -3.16 -8.61 -4.44
N VAL A 129 -2.62 -9.82 -4.60
CA VAL A 129 -1.75 -10.43 -3.58
C VAL A 129 -0.42 -10.91 -4.20
N GLU A 130 0.69 -10.69 -3.49
CA GLU A 130 2.04 -11.19 -3.80
C GLU A 130 2.48 -10.90 -5.25
N GLY A 131 2.75 -11.98 -6.01
CA GLY A 131 3.20 -11.97 -7.40
C GLY A 131 2.29 -11.19 -8.34
N ASP A 132 1.02 -11.08 -7.98
CA ASP A 132 0.06 -10.39 -8.82
C ASP A 132 0.19 -8.87 -8.70
N VAL A 133 0.71 -8.37 -7.58
CA VAL A 133 0.95 -6.93 -7.35
C VAL A 133 2.05 -6.40 -8.26
N TYR A 134 3.12 -7.16 -8.47
CA TYR A 134 4.22 -6.78 -9.36
C TYR A 134 4.11 -7.39 -10.77
N ASN A 135 2.94 -7.94 -11.11
CA ASN A 135 2.60 -8.27 -12.49
C ASN A 135 1.88 -7.08 -13.13
N GLN A 136 2.55 -6.37 -14.05
CA GLN A 136 2.02 -5.15 -14.67
C GLN A 136 0.59 -5.31 -15.21
N LYS A 137 0.33 -6.39 -15.96
CA LYS A 137 -0.99 -6.64 -16.57
C LYS A 137 -2.09 -6.81 -15.51
N LYS A 138 -1.80 -7.55 -14.43
CA LYS A 138 -2.76 -7.77 -13.34
C LYS A 138 -2.96 -6.50 -12.51
N LEU A 139 -1.89 -5.77 -12.22
CA LEU A 139 -1.95 -4.48 -11.54
C LEU A 139 -2.80 -3.47 -12.32
N ASP A 140 -2.60 -3.37 -13.63
CA ASP A 140 -3.37 -2.48 -14.50
C ASP A 140 -4.86 -2.83 -14.50
N ALA A 141 -5.17 -4.12 -14.67
CA ALA A 141 -6.55 -4.61 -14.64
C ALA A 141 -7.23 -4.38 -13.29
N PHE A 142 -6.50 -4.55 -12.20
CA PHE A 142 -7.02 -4.38 -10.84
C PHE A 142 -7.34 -2.91 -10.53
N VAL A 143 -6.44 -2.00 -10.89
CA VAL A 143 -6.60 -0.56 -10.66
C VAL A 143 -7.71 0.02 -11.56
N GLY A 144 -7.85 -0.51 -12.78
CA GLY A 144 -8.86 -0.11 -13.78
C GLY A 144 -8.57 1.27 -14.38
N PHE A 145 -8.38 1.33 -15.69
CA PHE A 145 -8.26 2.56 -16.49
C PHE A 145 -9.45 2.62 -17.44
#